data_AF-A0A5W4NHX4-F1
#
_entry.id   AF-A0A5W4NHX4-F1
#
_cell.length_a   1.000
_cell.length_b   1.000
_cell.length_c   1.000
_cell.angle_alpha   90.00
_cell.angle_beta   90.00
_cell.angle_gamma   90.00
#
_symmetry.space_group_name_H-M   'P 1'
#
loop_
_entity.id
_entity.type
_entity.pdbx_description
1 polymer ?
#
loop_
_entity_poly.entity_id
_entity_poly.type
_entity_poly.pdbx_seq_one_letter_code
_entity_poly.pdbx_strand_id
1 'polypeptide(L)' 'VVDMIDFYVGNWHFATFNLADSAICIGAALIVLEGFLPKPTAKEQA' A
#
# COMPACT_ATOMS: atom_id res chain seq x y z
N VAL A 1 -12.63 4.13 15.58
CA VAL A 1 -11.37 3.61 15.02
C VAL A 1 -10.46 3.30 16.20
N VAL A 2 -9.86 2.12 16.23
CA VAL A 2 -8.96 1.70 17.31
C VAL A 2 -7.62 1.39 16.70
N ASP A 3 -6.59 2.11 17.11
CA ASP A 3 -5.23 1.95 16.63
C ASP A 3 -4.48 1.03 17.58
N MET A 4 -3.86 0.00 17.00
CA MET A 4 -3.29 -1.12 17.76
C MET A 4 -1.81 -1.34 17.47
N ILE A 5 -1.33 -0.84 16.34
CA ILE A 5 0.02 -1.07 15.85
C ILE A 5 0.83 0.21 16.08
N ASP A 6 1.81 0.13 16.98
CA ASP A 6 2.81 1.17 17.21
C ASP A 6 4.14 0.69 16.60
N PHE A 7 4.67 1.48 15.67
CA PHE A 7 5.97 1.22 15.06
C PHE A 7 6.97 2.26 15.52
N TYR A 8 8.06 1.83 16.11
CA TYR A 8 9.07 2.74 16.66
C TYR A 8 10.49 2.26 16.38
N VAL A 9 11.42 3.21 16.32
CA VAL A 9 12.86 2.97 16.19
C VAL A 9 13.59 3.89 17.18
N GLY A 10 14.21 3.30 18.20
CA GLY A 10 14.78 4.07 19.31
C GLY A 10 13.69 4.82 20.07
N ASN A 11 13.82 6.15 20.17
CA ASN A 11 12.82 7.03 20.81
C ASN A 11 11.82 7.64 19.82
N TRP A 12 11.93 7.33 18.53
CA TRP A 12 11.02 7.86 17.52
C TRP A 12 9.88 6.88 17.26
N HIS A 13 8.66 7.38 17.32
CA HIS A 13 7.44 6.62 17.02
C HIS A 13 6.84 7.14 15.72
N PHE A 14 6.49 6.21 14.84
CA PHE A 14 5.57 6.48 13.76
C PHE A 14 4.15 6.64 14.33
N ALA A 15 3.26 7.30 13.59
CA ALA A 15 1.87 7.41 14.01
C ALA A 15 1.27 6.01 14.17
N THR A 16 0.69 5.73 15.34
CA THR A 16 -0.03 4.47 15.58
C THR A 16 -1.12 4.30 14.54
N PHE A 17 -1.25 3.08 14.01
CA PHE A 17 -2.19 2.77 12.94
C PHE A 17 -2.92 1.46 13.21
N ASN A 18 -3.93 1.17 12.39
CA ASN A 18 -4.67 -0.07 12.43
C ASN A 18 -4.58 -0.85 11.12
N LEU A 19 -5.17 -2.05 11.13
CA LEU A 19 -5.17 -2.94 9.97
C LEU A 19 -5.91 -2.34 8.75
N ALA A 20 -6.96 -1.56 8.98
CA ALA A 20 -7.69 -0.92 7.88
C ALA A 20 -6.84 0.15 7.19
N ASP A 21 -6.09 0.96 7.94
CA ASP A 21 -5.17 1.95 7.38
C ASP A 21 -4.09 1.29 6.51
N SER A 22 -3.59 0.13 6.95
CA SER A 22 -2.61 -0.66 6.20
C SER A 22 -3.20 -1.16 4.88
N ALA A 23 -4.44 -1.67 4.90
CA ALA A 23 -5.13 -2.12 3.70
C ALA A 23 -5.39 -0.97 2.70
N ILE A 24 -5.78 0.21 3.21
CA ILE A 24 -5.96 1.41 2.39
C ILE A 24 -4.62 1.84 1.76
N CYS A 25 -3.55 1.88 2.56
CA CYS A 25 -2.22 2.26 2.08
C CYS A 25 -1.71 1.32 0.98
N ILE A 26 -1.84 0.00 1.19
CA ILE A 26 -1.47 -1.01 0.19
C ILE A 26 -2.33 -0.86 -1.07
N GLY A 27 -3.65 -0.71 -0.93
CA GLY A 27 -4.56 -0.52 -2.07
C GLY A 27 -4.21 0.71 -2.89
N ALA A 28 -3.94 1.85 -2.24
CA ALA A 28 -3.49 3.06 -2.90
C ALA A 28 -2.15 2.87 -3.62
N ALA A 29 -1.18 2.22 -2.98
CA ALA A 29 0.11 1.91 -3.60
C ALA A 29 -0.04 1.02 -4.84
N LEU A 30 -0.96 0.04 -4.81
CA LEU A 30 -1.25 -0.82 -5.97
C LEU A 30 -1.88 -0.05 -7.13
N ILE A 31 -2.83 0.85 -6.86
CA ILE A 31 -3.44 1.71 -7.90
C ILE A 31 -2.38 2.62 -8.54
N VAL A 32 -1.52 3.22 -7.72
CA VAL A 32 -0.42 4.04 -8.21
C VAL A 32 0.54 3.19 -9.06
N LEU A 33 0.88 1.99 -8.59
CA LEU A 33 1.77 1.06 -9.31
C LEU A 33 1.17 0.61 -10.65
N GLU A 34 -0.13 0.31 -10.70
CA GLU A 34 -0.85 -0.01 -11.95
C GLU A 34 -0.65 1.09 -12.99
N GLY A 35 -0.72 2.37 -12.58
CA GLY A 35 -0.49 3.51 -13.46
C GLY A 35 0.93 3.59 -14.05
N PHE A 36 1.92 2.99 -13.39
CA PHE A 36 3.31 2.94 -13.85
C PHE A 36 3.68 1.65 -14.61
N LEU A 37 2.87 0.59 -14.49
CA LEU A 37 3.15 -0.68 -15.16
C LEU A 37 2.83 -0.58 -16.67
N PRO A 38 3.70 -1.11 -17.54
CA PRO A 38 3.41 -1.16 -18.97
C PRO A 38 2.17 -2.02 -19.20
N LYS A 39 1.24 -1.53 -20.03
CA LYS A 39 0.08 -2.30 -20.42
C LYS A 39 0.57 -3.62 -21.01
N PRO A 40 0.02 -4.78 -20.61
CA PRO A 40 0.31 -6.03 -21.28
C PRO A 40 0.04 -5.79 -22.76
N THR A 41 1.08 -5.94 -23.58
CA THR A 41 0.90 -5.96 -25.03
C THR A 41 -0.03 -7.12 -25.27
N ALA A 42 -1.26 -6.85 -25.72
CA ALA A 42 -2.17 -7.90 -26.12
C ALA A 42 -1.37 -8.74 -27.12
N LYS A 43 -1.06 -9.99 -26.76
CA LYS A 43 -0.56 -10.94 -27.75
C LYS A 43 -1.68 -11.02 -28.77
N GLU A 44 -1.45 -10.41 -29.92
CA GLU A 44 -2.29 -10.58 -31.09
C GLU A 44 -2.39 -12.08 -31.29
N GLN A 45 -3.56 -12.63 -30.97
CA GLN A 45 -3.87 -14.03 -31.17
C GLN A 45 -3.94 -14.22 -32.68
N ALA A 46 -2.81 -14.62 -33.25
CA ALA A 46 -2.71 -15.10 -34.63
C ALA A 46 -3.46 -16.43 -34.79
#